data_AF-A0A9N8VFA4-F1
#
_entry.id   AF-A0A9N8VFA4-F1
#
_cell.length_a   1.000
_cell.length_b   1.000
_cell.length_c   1.000
_cell.angle_alpha   90.00
_cell.angle_beta   90.00
_cell.angle_gamma   90.00
#
_symmetry.space_group_name_H-M   'P 1'
#
loop_
_entity.id
_entity.type
_entity.pdbx_description
1 polymer ?
#
loop_
_entity_poly.entity_id
_entity_poly.type
_entity_poly.pdbx_seq_one_letter_code
_entity_poly.pdbx_strand_id
1 'polypeptide(L)'
;MSRSFGYRPRPYYYGLSGRNNYGHINEYYWANTTESFIFSLGNGNDLKNLTISRVVNESVAMYESNYQNMALNFGNSDLVINNNTGTCNQAQYESKILDTNSFTIEEMEIFTL
;
A
#
# COMPACT_ATOMS: atom_id res chain seq x y z
N MET A 1 -17.51 -8.20 4.61
CA MET A 1 -16.07 -8.27 4.30
C MET A 1 -15.79 -7.29 3.18
N SER A 2 -14.90 -6.32 3.40
CA SER A 2 -14.43 -5.43 2.33
C SER A 2 -13.19 -6.06 1.70
N ARG A 3 -13.11 -6.10 0.38
CA ARG A 3 -11.96 -6.64 -0.37
C ARG A 3 -11.19 -5.49 -1.00
N SER A 4 -9.97 -5.26 -0.53
CA SER A 4 -9.08 -4.19 -1.01
C SER A 4 -7.83 -4.78 -1.65
N PHE A 5 -7.39 -4.18 -2.75
CA PHE A 5 -6.27 -4.66 -3.57
C PHE A 5 -5.40 -3.48 -4.04
N GLY A 6 -4.13 -3.74 -4.34
CA GLY A 6 -3.19 -2.76 -4.89
C GLY A 6 -2.40 -3.31 -6.07
N TYR A 7 -2.19 -2.48 -7.10
CA TYR A 7 -1.40 -2.84 -8.27
C TYR A 7 0.03 -2.28 -8.17
N ARG A 8 1.02 -3.16 -8.40
CA ARG A 8 2.46 -2.85 -8.38
C ARG A 8 3.05 -2.89 -9.81
N PRO A 9 3.18 -1.75 -10.51
CA PRO A 9 3.97 -1.65 -11.74
C PRO A 9 5.47 -1.67 -11.43
N ARG A 10 6.35 -1.88 -12.43
CA ARG A 10 7.81 -1.74 -12.29
C ARG A 10 8.17 -0.26 -12.03
N PRO A 11 8.61 0.11 -10.82
CA PRO A 11 8.87 1.51 -10.46
C PRO A 11 10.38 1.85 -10.56
N TYR A 12 10.73 3.15 -10.51
CA TYR A 12 12.09 3.56 -10.15
C TYR A 12 12.18 3.76 -8.64
N TYR A 13 13.29 3.32 -8.06
CA TYR A 13 13.49 3.34 -6.62
C TYR A 13 14.46 4.43 -6.21
N TYR A 14 14.04 5.29 -5.27
CA TYR A 14 14.92 6.23 -4.58
C TYR A 14 15.15 5.74 -3.16
N GLY A 15 16.36 5.25 -2.89
CA GLY A 15 16.74 4.64 -1.63
C GLY A 15 17.47 5.59 -0.69
N LEU A 16 17.20 5.46 0.61
CA LEU A 16 17.99 6.05 1.68
C LEU A 16 18.39 4.92 2.65
N SER A 17 19.61 5.00 3.18
CA SER A 17 20.13 4.03 4.15
C SER A 17 20.52 4.71 5.45
N GLY A 18 20.20 4.07 6.58
CA GLY A 18 20.55 4.54 7.91
C GLY A 18 21.05 3.39 8.78
N ARG A 19 22.14 3.61 9.53
CA ARG A 19 22.68 2.61 10.46
C ARG A 19 22.10 2.81 11.85
N ASN A 20 21.52 1.77 12.44
CA ASN A 20 21.04 1.82 13.81
C ASN A 20 22.14 1.51 14.84
N ASN A 21 21.86 1.72 16.13
CA ASN A 21 22.82 1.52 17.24
C ASN A 21 23.27 0.05 17.44
N TYR A 22 22.63 -0.91 16.77
CA TYR A 22 22.98 -2.34 16.80
C TYR A 22 23.81 -2.76 15.58
N GLY A 23 24.14 -1.82 14.70
CA GLY A 23 24.96 -2.07 13.52
C GLY A 23 24.20 -2.56 12.29
N HIS A 24 22.87 -2.71 12.36
CA HIS A 24 22.05 -3.06 11.19
C HIS A 24 21.87 -1.85 10.26
N ILE A 25 21.91 -2.13 8.96
CA ILE A 25 21.56 -1.21 7.89
C ILE A 25 20.05 -1.29 7.62
N ASN A 26 19.36 -0.21 7.94
CA ASN A 26 17.97 -0.04 7.57
C ASN A 26 17.95 0.59 6.18
N GLU A 27 17.41 -0.16 5.23
CA GLU A 27 17.17 0.30 3.88
C GLU A 27 15.67 0.55 3.74
N TYR A 28 15.35 1.70 3.16
CA TYR A 28 14.01 2.03 2.79
C TYR A 28 14.03 2.77 1.47
N TYR A 29 13.01 2.48 0.66
CA TYR A 29 12.95 2.99 -0.69
C TYR A 29 11.52 3.33 -1.07
N TRP A 30 11.39 4.51 -1.67
CA TRP A 30 10.17 4.92 -2.32
C TRP A 30 10.22 4.47 -3.77
N ALA A 31 9.18 3.75 -4.17
CA ALA A 31 8.95 3.39 -5.55
C ALA A 31 8.08 4.47 -6.19
N ASN A 32 8.60 5.11 -7.24
CA ASN A 32 7.84 6.09 -7.99
C ASN A 32 7.07 5.44 -9.15
N THR A 33 5.84 5.88 -9.37
CA THR A 33 5.03 5.44 -10.52
C THR A 33 3.76 6.26 -10.65
N THR A 34 3.29 6.46 -11.88
CA THR A 34 1.96 6.96 -12.26
C THR A 34 0.91 5.85 -12.33
N GLU A 35 1.35 4.61 -12.49
CA GLU A 35 0.49 3.49 -12.88
C GLU A 35 -0.10 2.75 -11.67
N SER A 36 0.31 3.09 -10.44
CA SER A 36 -0.24 2.45 -9.26
C SER A 36 -1.63 2.98 -8.92
N PHE A 37 -2.49 2.04 -8.57
CA PHE A 37 -3.83 2.30 -8.06
C PHE A 37 -4.14 1.31 -6.95
N ILE A 38 -4.98 1.77 -6.02
CA ILE A 38 -5.61 0.93 -5.00
C ILE A 38 -7.11 0.93 -5.24
N PHE A 39 -7.78 -0.17 -4.92
CA PHE A 39 -9.22 -0.26 -5.12
C PHE A 39 -9.91 -1.08 -4.03
N SER A 40 -11.21 -0.85 -3.90
CA SER A 40 -12.11 -1.59 -3.02
C SER A 40 -13.37 -1.98 -3.79
N LEU A 41 -13.79 -3.24 -3.64
CA LEU A 41 -15.05 -3.75 -4.20
C LEU A 41 -16.26 -3.44 -3.31
N GLY A 42 -16.07 -2.69 -2.22
CA GLY A 42 -17.12 -2.47 -1.22
C GLY A 42 -17.60 -3.79 -0.61
N ASN A 43 -18.91 -4.04 -0.67
CA ASN A 43 -19.52 -5.26 -0.15
C ASN A 43 -19.36 -6.49 -1.07
N GLY A 44 -18.79 -6.33 -2.27
CA GLY A 44 -18.51 -7.43 -3.20
C GLY A 44 -19.73 -8.07 -3.88
N ASN A 45 -20.94 -7.55 -3.65
CA ASN A 45 -22.17 -8.10 -4.26
C ASN A 45 -22.36 -7.63 -5.72
N ASP A 46 -21.93 -6.40 -6.02
CA ASP A 46 -21.89 -5.83 -7.36
C ASP A 46 -20.78 -4.76 -7.44
N LEU A 47 -20.58 -4.17 -8.62
CA LEU A 47 -19.57 -3.14 -8.85
C LEU A 47 -20.07 -1.71 -8.53
N LYS A 48 -21.26 -1.53 -7.94
CA LYS A 48 -21.81 -0.19 -7.68
C LYS A 48 -21.01 0.59 -6.65
N ASN A 49 -20.37 -0.12 -5.72
CA ASN A 49 -19.52 0.45 -4.68
C ASN A 49 -18.03 0.25 -5.00
N LEU A 50 -17.68 0.05 -6.28
CA LEU A 50 -16.29 0.01 -6.71
C LEU A 50 -15.67 1.39 -6.54
N THR A 51 -14.65 1.47 -5.70
CA THR A 51 -13.80 2.65 -5.59
C THR A 51 -12.44 2.32 -6.16
N ILE A 52 -11.98 3.11 -7.14
CA ILE A 52 -10.60 3.10 -7.64
C ILE A 52 -9.99 4.43 -7.24
N SER A 53 -8.79 4.37 -6.67
CA SER A 53 -8.04 5.53 -6.21
C SER A 53 -6.66 5.47 -6.86
N ARG A 54 -6.30 6.48 -7.65
CA ARG A 54 -4.98 6.56 -8.30
C ARG A 54 -4.03 7.39 -7.46
N VAL A 55 -2.74 7.17 -7.68
CA VAL A 55 -1.69 7.95 -7.02
C VAL A 55 -1.73 9.41 -7.47
N VAL A 56 -1.66 10.33 -6.51
CA VAL A 56 -1.55 11.79 -6.71
C VAL A 56 -0.10 12.23 -6.64
N ASN A 57 0.65 11.71 -5.67
CA ASN A 57 2.08 11.98 -5.54
C ASN A 57 2.88 10.74 -5.91
N GLU A 58 3.28 10.70 -7.18
CA GLU A 58 4.01 9.58 -7.78
C GLU A 58 5.31 9.26 -7.05
N SER A 59 5.97 10.25 -6.43
CA SER A 59 7.26 10.06 -5.76
C SER A 59 7.21 9.17 -4.51
N VAL A 60 6.00 8.97 -3.96
CA VAL A 60 5.75 8.17 -2.75
C VAL A 60 4.62 7.16 -2.96
N ALA A 61 4.48 6.67 -4.19
CA ALA A 61 3.42 5.75 -4.58
C ALA A 61 3.44 4.43 -3.79
N MET A 62 4.64 3.89 -3.53
CA MET A 62 4.85 2.66 -2.77
C MET A 62 6.06 2.77 -1.87
N TYR A 63 5.98 2.19 -0.67
CA TYR A 63 7.07 2.12 0.29
C TYR A 63 7.48 0.67 0.53
N GLU A 64 8.79 0.46 0.57
CA GLU A 64 9.37 -0.82 0.95
C GLU A 64 10.52 -0.57 1.92
N SER A 65 10.65 -1.45 2.93
CA SER A 65 11.70 -1.36 3.92
C SER A 65 12.02 -2.73 4.49
N ASN A 66 13.30 -2.94 4.82
CA ASN A 66 13.77 -4.12 5.53
C ASN A 66 13.64 -4.04 7.06
N TYR A 67 13.21 -2.89 7.60
CA TYR A 67 13.23 -2.61 9.04
C TYR A 67 12.00 -3.11 9.80
N GLN A 68 10.86 -3.29 9.12
CA GLN A 68 9.61 -3.71 9.73
C GLN A 68 8.98 -4.86 8.95
N ASN A 69 8.23 -5.74 9.62
CA ASN A 69 7.39 -6.79 9.02
C ASN A 69 6.18 -6.20 8.26
N MET A 70 6.43 -5.20 7.42
CA MET A 70 5.43 -4.55 6.60
C MET A 70 5.41 -5.26 5.25
N ALA A 71 4.34 -6.01 5.00
CA ALA A 71 4.22 -6.77 3.77
C ALA A 71 4.01 -5.85 2.55
N LEU A 72 3.16 -4.83 2.70
CA LEU A 72 2.81 -3.89 1.62
C LEU A 72 2.52 -2.49 2.19
N ASN A 73 2.92 -1.45 1.46
CA ASN A 73 2.56 -0.07 1.76
C ASN A 73 2.43 0.74 0.46
N PHE A 74 1.24 1.29 0.26
CA PHE A 74 0.91 2.21 -0.81
C PHE A 74 0.68 3.60 -0.22
N GLY A 75 1.27 4.62 -0.84
CA GLY A 75 0.95 6.02 -0.58
C GLY A 75 1.37 6.55 0.78
N ASN A 76 2.30 5.90 1.48
CA ASN A 76 2.71 6.32 2.82
C ASN A 76 1.56 6.35 3.85
N SER A 77 0.52 5.52 3.67
CA SER A 77 -0.55 5.18 4.65
C SER A 77 -1.90 4.87 3.98
N ASP A 78 -2.05 5.15 2.68
CA ASP A 78 -3.29 4.89 1.93
C ASP A 78 -3.72 3.44 1.98
N LEU A 79 -2.76 2.51 1.93
CA LEU A 79 -3.00 1.10 2.23
C LEU A 79 -1.72 0.47 2.80
N VAL A 80 -1.75 0.06 4.06
CA VAL A 80 -0.64 -0.64 4.71
C VAL A 80 -1.10 -2.00 5.18
N ILE A 81 -0.34 -3.03 4.87
CA ILE A 81 -0.55 -4.40 5.35
C ILE A 81 0.64 -4.80 6.23
N ASN A 82 0.34 -5.17 7.46
CA ASN A 82 1.30 -5.58 8.47
C ASN A 82 0.76 -6.81 9.21
N ASN A 83 1.37 -7.96 8.98
CA ASN A 83 0.91 -9.27 9.45
C ASN A 83 -0.57 -9.51 9.10
N ASN A 84 -1.42 -9.80 10.09
CA ASN A 84 -2.86 -10.09 9.94
C ASN A 84 -3.75 -8.83 10.04
N THR A 85 -3.16 -7.64 9.96
CA THR A 85 -3.89 -6.38 10.06
C THR A 85 -3.50 -5.44 8.94
N GLY A 86 -4.39 -4.50 8.63
CA GLY A 86 -4.08 -3.41 7.73
C GLY A 86 -4.66 -2.09 8.21
N THR A 87 -4.10 -1.01 7.68
CA THR A 87 -4.60 0.36 7.86
C THR A 87 -4.83 1.02 6.52
N CYS A 88 -5.77 1.98 6.50
CA CYS A 88 -6.15 2.71 5.29
C CYS A 88 -6.44 4.16 5.66
N ASN A 89 -5.49 5.05 5.39
CA ASN A 89 -5.63 6.49 5.64
C ASN A 89 -5.25 7.22 4.37
N GLN A 90 -6.23 7.86 3.72
CA GLN A 90 -5.97 8.58 2.48
C GLN A 90 -4.93 9.69 2.71
N ALA A 91 -3.89 9.70 1.88
CA ALA A 91 -2.78 10.63 1.95
C ALA A 91 -2.26 10.99 0.54
N GLN A 92 -1.78 10.00 -0.22
CA GLN A 92 -1.10 10.21 -1.51
C GLN A 92 -1.87 9.62 -2.69
N TYR A 93 -3.07 9.05 -2.44
CA TYR A 93 -4.01 8.62 -3.47
C TYR A 93 -5.26 9.49 -3.46
N GLU A 94 -6.00 9.54 -4.58
CA GLU A 94 -7.11 10.46 -4.84
C GLU A 94 -8.27 10.37 -3.84
N SER A 95 -8.50 9.18 -3.29
CA SER A 95 -9.71 8.85 -2.52
C SER A 95 -9.45 7.77 -1.48
N LYS A 96 -10.22 7.82 -0.39
CA LYS A 96 -10.33 6.71 0.57
C LYS A 96 -10.97 5.51 -0.14
N ILE A 97 -10.43 4.32 0.10
CA ILE A 97 -11.00 3.06 -0.42
C ILE A 97 -11.79 2.28 0.64
N LEU A 98 -11.66 2.64 1.92
CA LEU A 98 -12.38 2.06 3.04
C LEU A 98 -12.97 3.17 3.92
N ASP A 99 -14.13 2.90 4.52
CA ASP A 99 -14.76 3.79 5.51
C ASP A 99 -14.09 3.70 6.89
N THR A 100 -13.30 2.66 7.12
CA THR A 100 -12.55 2.43 8.35
C THR A 100 -11.05 2.60 8.12
N ASN A 101 -10.34 3.09 9.13
CA ASN A 101 -8.89 3.30 9.05
C ASN A 101 -8.06 2.05 9.39
N SER A 102 -8.71 0.98 9.83
CA SER A 102 -8.08 -0.29 10.20
C SER A 102 -8.99 -1.48 9.89
N PHE A 103 -8.39 -2.64 9.61
CA PHE A 103 -9.09 -3.89 9.32
C PHE A 103 -8.22 -5.11 9.67
N THR A 104 -8.87 -6.26 9.84
CA THR A 104 -8.22 -7.58 9.95
C THR A 104 -8.22 -8.28 8.60
N ILE A 105 -7.18 -9.07 8.34
CA ILE A 105 -6.99 -9.78 7.08
C ILE A 105 -7.25 -11.26 7.32
N GLU A 106 -8.27 -11.79 6.62
CA GLU A 106 -8.58 -13.22 6.62
C GLU A 106 -7.75 -13.96 5.57
N GLU A 107 -7.55 -13.34 4.40
CA GLU A 107 -6.85 -13.91 3.25
C GLU A 107 -6.16 -12.80 2.46
N MET A 108 -5.01 -13.12 1.86
CA MET A 108 -4.27 -12.24 0.96
C MET A 108 -3.71 -13.05 -0.21
N GLU A 109 -4.00 -12.60 -1.41
CA GLU A 109 -3.52 -13.21 -2.66
C GLU A 109 -2.66 -12.20 -3.43
N ILE A 110 -1.58 -12.68 -4.05
CA ILE A 110 -0.68 -11.89 -4.89
C ILE A 110 -0.66 -12.52 -6.28
N PHE A 111 -0.97 -11.72 -7.30
CA PHE A 111 -0.96 -12.14 -8.69
C PHE A 111 0.17 -11.44 -9.44
N THR A 112 0.87 -12.19 -10.30
CA THR A 112 1.91 -11.67 -11.20
C THR A 112 1.61 -12.10 -12.62
N LEU A 113 1.90 -11.24 -13.60
CA LEU A 113 1.76 -11.49 -15.03
C LEU A 113 3.10 -11.92 -15.64
#